data_AF-A0A1M3PZQ2-F1
#
_entry.id   AF-A0A1M3PZQ2-F1
#
_cell.length_a   1.000
_cell.length_b   1.000
_cell.length_c   1.000
_cell.angle_alpha   90.00
_cell.angle_beta   90.00
_cell.angle_gamma   90.00
#
_symmetry.space_group_name_H-M   'P 1'
#
loop_
_entity.id
_entity.type
_entity.pdbx_description
1 polymer ?
#
loop_
_entity_poly.entity_id
_entity_poly.type
_entity_poly.pdbx_seq_one_letter_code
_entity_poly.pdbx_strand_id
1 'polypeptide(L)'
;MVDVVRQVTGIDVRSQDDAQKALAAVQADPAVYAQLQTRLAEIQAERDRAAADIIRAEAQSGNWLAASWRPIVMLTFTVLIVARWLGFSAPGISEAEVLKLWDIVQLGLGGYVIGRSAEKIVPQIAQAVAGSLGGRR
;
A
#
# COMPACT_ATOMS: atom_id res chain seq x y z
N MET A 1 -16.27 3.50 -11.50
CA MET A 1 -16.15 4.85 -12.08
C MET A 1 -17.31 5.14 -13.02
N VAL A 2 -17.57 4.26 -13.99
CA VAL A 2 -18.74 4.36 -14.90
C VAL A 2 -20.07 4.46 -14.13
N ASP A 3 -20.27 3.67 -13.08
CA ASP A 3 -21.49 3.74 -12.26
C ASP A 3 -21.67 5.07 -11.54
N VAL A 4 -20.57 5.68 -11.07
CA VAL A 4 -20.60 6.97 -10.37
C VAL A 4 -20.94 8.09 -11.35
N VAL A 5 -20.32 8.06 -12.54
CA VAL A 5 -20.62 9.02 -13.61
C VAL A 5 -22.08 8.90 -14.03
N ARG A 6 -22.62 7.67 -14.16
CA ARG A 6 -24.03 7.45 -14.44
C ARG A 6 -24.95 7.98 -13.33
N GLN A 7 -24.56 7.82 -12.07
CA GLN A 7 -25.37 8.27 -10.93
C GLN A 7 -25.41 9.80 -10.80
N VAL A 8 -24.36 10.49 -11.25
CA VAL A 8 -24.22 11.96 -11.15
C VAL A 8 -24.67 12.68 -12.42
N THR A 9 -24.47 12.10 -13.60
CA THR A 9 -24.82 12.70 -14.90
C THR A 9 -26.03 12.08 -15.59
N GLY A 10 -26.50 10.92 -15.12
CA GLY A 10 -27.54 10.13 -15.79
C GLY A 10 -27.07 9.38 -17.04
N ILE A 11 -25.84 9.61 -17.50
CA ILE A 11 -25.31 9.05 -18.75
C ILE A 11 -24.67 7.70 -18.48
N ASP A 12 -25.16 6.65 -19.15
CA ASP A 12 -24.57 5.32 -19.12
C ASP A 12 -23.39 5.25 -20.11
N VAL A 13 -22.16 5.30 -19.59
CA VAL A 13 -20.95 5.38 -20.42
C VAL A 13 -20.61 4.00 -20.98
N ARG A 14 -21.06 3.73 -22.21
CA ARG A 14 -20.80 2.47 -22.94
C ARG A 14 -19.88 2.64 -24.14
N SER A 15 -19.78 3.86 -24.68
CA SER A 15 -18.93 4.22 -25.81
C SER A 15 -18.08 5.46 -25.52
N GLN A 16 -17.09 5.74 -26.39
CA GLN A 16 -16.27 6.96 -26.28
C GLN A 16 -17.12 8.24 -26.43
N ASP A 17 -18.15 8.22 -27.26
CA ASP A 17 -19.05 9.35 -27.44
C ASP A 17 -19.86 9.64 -26.16
N ASP A 18 -20.28 8.59 -25.44
CA ASP A 18 -20.98 8.73 -24.16
C ASP A 18 -20.06 9.29 -23.07
N ALA A 19 -18.80 8.86 -23.06
CA ALA A 19 -17.79 9.39 -22.15
C ALA A 19 -17.56 10.89 -22.39
N GLN A 20 -17.54 11.30 -23.66
CA GLN A 20 -17.32 12.69 -24.04
C GLN A 20 -18.53 13.57 -23.69
N LYS A 21 -19.75 13.06 -23.86
CA LYS A 21 -20.98 13.71 -23.39
C LYS A 21 -21.04 13.83 -21.88
N ALA A 22 -20.67 12.77 -21.15
CA ALA A 22 -20.62 12.80 -19.69
C ALA A 22 -19.58 13.79 -19.18
N LEU A 23 -18.40 13.85 -19.81
CA LEU A 23 -17.37 14.82 -19.48
C LEU A 23 -17.85 16.26 -19.73
N ALA A 24 -18.51 16.52 -20.85
CA ALA A 24 -19.08 17.82 -21.15
C ALA A 24 -20.16 18.23 -20.12
N ALA A 25 -21.03 17.30 -19.71
CA ALA A 25 -22.04 17.54 -18.68
C ALA A 25 -21.41 17.86 -17.31
N VAL A 26 -20.34 17.15 -16.93
CA VAL A 26 -19.59 17.42 -15.69
C VAL A 26 -18.88 18.77 -15.73
N GLN A 27 -18.39 19.19 -16.90
CA GLN A 27 -17.69 20.47 -17.07
C GLN A 27 -18.65 21.66 -17.17
N ALA A 28 -19.87 21.45 -17.66
CA ALA A 28 -20.86 22.50 -17.84
C ALA A 28 -21.49 22.97 -16.52
N ASP A 29 -21.60 22.07 -15.52
CA ASP A 29 -22.21 22.39 -14.22
C ASP A 29 -21.24 22.15 -13.05
N PRO A 30 -20.78 23.21 -12.36
CA PRO A 30 -19.93 23.11 -11.17
C PRO A 30 -20.54 22.25 -10.04
N ALA A 31 -21.87 22.20 -9.93
CA ALA A 31 -22.55 21.40 -8.91
C ALA A 31 -22.42 19.90 -9.20
N VAL A 32 -22.51 19.50 -10.47
CA VAL A 32 -22.32 18.12 -10.92
C VAL A 32 -20.88 17.68 -10.68
N TYR A 33 -19.89 18.55 -10.94
CA TYR A 33 -18.49 18.27 -10.62
C TYR A 33 -18.26 18.07 -9.11
N ALA A 34 -18.83 18.94 -8.26
CA ALA A 34 -18.72 18.83 -6.81
C ALA A 34 -19.37 17.54 -6.27
N GLN A 35 -20.53 17.15 -6.81
CA GLN A 35 -21.19 15.88 -6.47
C GLN A 35 -20.34 14.68 -6.88
N LEU A 36 -19.72 14.71 -8.07
CA LEU A 36 -18.82 13.66 -8.53
C LEU A 36 -17.62 13.50 -7.60
N GLN A 37 -16.96 14.60 -7.22
CA GLN A 37 -15.85 14.55 -6.28
C GLN A 37 -16.26 13.99 -4.92
N THR A 38 -17.42 14.40 -4.41
CA THR A 38 -17.96 13.92 -3.13
C THR A 38 -18.20 12.41 -3.17
N ARG A 39 -18.86 11.90 -4.22
CA ARG A 39 -19.11 10.46 -4.39
C ARG A 39 -17.83 9.65 -4.52
N LEU A 40 -16.84 10.16 -5.24
CA LEU A 40 -15.54 9.50 -5.36
C LEU A 40 -14.80 9.45 -4.01
N ALA A 41 -14.85 10.53 -3.24
CA ALA A 41 -14.27 10.57 -1.90
C ALA A 41 -14.98 9.61 -0.93
N GLU A 42 -16.31 9.52 -0.98
CA GLU A 42 -17.10 8.57 -0.20
C GLU A 42 -16.73 7.12 -0.51
N ILE A 43 -16.67 6.75 -1.80
CA ILE A 43 -16.29 5.40 -2.23
C ILE A 43 -14.86 5.07 -1.80
N GLN A 44 -13.94 6.03 -1.90
CA GLN A 44 -12.56 5.84 -1.44
C GLN A 44 -12.53 5.61 0.08
N ALA A 45 -13.25 6.42 0.85
CA ALA A 45 -13.35 6.27 2.29
C ALA A 45 -13.99 4.94 2.70
N GLU A 46 -15.00 4.46 1.98
CA GLU A 46 -15.60 3.13 2.21
C GLU A 46 -14.61 1.99 1.94
N ARG A 47 -13.82 2.08 0.86
CA ARG A 47 -12.78 1.10 0.55
C ARG A 47 -11.70 1.07 1.64
N ASP A 48 -11.25 2.24 2.07
CA ASP A 48 -10.24 2.36 3.12
C ASP A 48 -10.76 1.83 4.46
N ARG A 49 -12.04 2.09 4.78
CA ARG A 49 -12.71 1.51 5.96
C ARG A 49 -12.82 -0.01 5.86
N ALA A 50 -13.27 -0.55 4.74
CA ALA A 50 -13.39 -2.00 4.55
C ALA A 50 -12.02 -2.70 4.65
N ALA A 51 -10.97 -2.11 4.07
CA ALA A 51 -9.61 -2.62 4.21
C ALA A 51 -9.12 -2.54 5.67
N ALA A 52 -9.38 -1.43 6.35
CA ALA A 52 -9.04 -1.27 7.76
C ALA A 52 -9.82 -2.24 8.66
N ASP A 53 -11.07 -2.55 8.33
CA ASP A 53 -11.90 -3.52 9.05
C ASP A 53 -11.42 -4.95 8.84
N ILE A 54 -10.94 -5.31 7.65
CA ILE A 54 -10.27 -6.60 7.40
C ILE A 54 -8.99 -6.69 8.24
N ILE A 55 -8.14 -5.66 8.21
CA ILE A 55 -6.90 -5.64 9.00
C ILE A 55 -7.22 -5.67 10.51
N ARG A 56 -8.26 -4.97 10.96
CA ARG A 56 -8.72 -5.04 12.35
C ARG A 56 -9.27 -6.42 12.67
N ALA A 57 -10.05 -7.03 11.79
CA ALA A 57 -10.57 -8.38 11.99
C ALA A 57 -9.43 -9.39 12.04
N GLU A 58 -8.40 -9.26 11.20
CA GLU A 58 -7.20 -10.08 11.25
C GLU A 58 -6.39 -9.85 12.54
N ALA A 59 -6.22 -8.59 12.95
CA ALA A 59 -5.49 -8.21 14.16
C ALA A 59 -6.25 -8.52 15.46
N GLN A 60 -7.58 -8.52 15.43
CA GLN A 60 -8.48 -8.83 16.56
C GLN A 60 -8.85 -10.31 16.61
N SER A 61 -8.87 -11.01 15.46
CA SER A 61 -8.92 -12.46 15.44
C SER A 61 -7.66 -12.91 16.19
N GLY A 62 -7.84 -13.67 17.27
CA GLY A 62 -6.74 -14.11 18.15
C GLY A 62 -5.71 -15.03 17.50
N ASN A 63 -5.56 -15.01 16.17
CA ASN A 63 -4.55 -15.73 15.42
C ASN A 63 -3.18 -15.06 15.63
N TRP A 64 -2.62 -15.30 16.81
CA TRP A 64 -1.29 -14.85 17.23
C TRP A 64 -0.21 -15.10 16.16
N LEU A 65 -0.38 -16.14 15.34
CA LEU A 65 0.53 -16.48 14.24
C LEU A 65 0.48 -15.44 13.11
N ALA A 66 -0.70 -14.91 12.75
CA ALA A 66 -0.83 -13.86 11.73
C ALA A 66 -0.34 -12.48 12.21
N ALA A 67 -0.37 -12.21 13.51
CA ALA A 67 0.23 -11.00 14.08
C ALA A 67 1.76 -11.15 14.27
N SER A 68 2.22 -12.35 14.62
CA SER A 68 3.60 -12.59 15.05
C SER A 68 4.51 -13.13 13.95
N TRP A 69 4.02 -13.54 12.78
CA TRP A 69 4.88 -14.11 11.73
C TRP A 69 5.99 -13.15 11.29
N ARG A 70 5.74 -11.83 11.25
CA ARG A 70 6.76 -10.81 10.96
C ARG A 70 7.90 -10.82 12.01
N PRO A 71 7.62 -10.65 13.32
CA PRO A 71 8.63 -10.86 14.36
C PRO A 71 9.31 -12.24 14.31
N ILE A 72 8.56 -13.32 14.11
CA ILE A 72 9.08 -14.69 14.09
C ILE A 72 10.11 -14.87 12.96
N VAL A 73 9.84 -14.35 11.76
CA VAL A 73 10.78 -14.41 10.64
C VAL A 73 12.07 -13.65 10.99
N MET A 74 11.97 -12.46 11.58
CA MET A 74 13.15 -11.67 12.00
C MET A 74 13.96 -12.36 13.11
N LEU A 75 13.28 -12.95 14.09
CA LEU A 75 13.91 -13.73 15.15
C LEU A 75 14.59 -14.98 14.59
N THR A 76 13.96 -15.67 13.64
CA THR A 76 14.53 -16.85 12.98
C THR A 76 15.83 -16.50 12.25
N PHE A 77 15.82 -15.44 11.43
CA PHE A 77 17.05 -14.98 10.76
C PHE A 77 18.14 -14.57 11.74
N THR A 78 17.77 -13.86 12.82
CA THR A 78 18.70 -13.43 13.86
C THR A 78 19.33 -14.64 14.55
N VAL A 79 18.53 -15.65 14.92
CA VAL A 79 19.01 -16.90 15.53
C VAL A 79 19.94 -17.64 14.59
N LEU A 80 19.65 -17.71 13.29
CA LEU A 80 20.52 -18.35 12.30
C LEU A 80 21.88 -17.65 12.18
N ILE A 81 21.90 -16.32 12.19
CA ILE A 81 23.14 -15.52 12.18
C ILE A 81 23.95 -15.74 13.46
N VAL A 82 23.30 -15.71 14.63
CA VAL A 82 23.96 -15.93 15.92
C VAL A 82 24.48 -17.36 16.04
N ALA A 83 23.69 -18.37 15.65
CA ALA A 83 24.09 -19.77 15.63
C ALA A 83 25.34 -19.98 14.78
N ARG A 84 25.39 -19.36 13.59
CA ARG A 84 26.57 -19.38 12.72
C ARG A 84 27.82 -18.80 13.39
N TRP A 85 27.67 -17.74 14.18
CA TRP A 85 28.77 -17.08 14.89
C TRP A 85 29.27 -17.91 16.08
N LEU A 86 28.38 -18.66 16.71
CA LEU A 86 28.70 -19.60 17.79
C LEU A 86 29.28 -20.94 17.27
N GLY A 87 29.51 -21.06 15.97
CA GLY A 87 30.07 -22.27 15.35
C GLY A 87 29.03 -23.35 15.05
N PHE A 88 27.74 -23.10 15.32
CA PHE A 88 26.64 -23.97 14.91
C PHE A 88 26.27 -23.67 13.45
N SER A 89 26.97 -24.33 12.54
CA SER A 89 26.67 -24.30 11.11
C SER A 89 26.62 -25.71 10.53
N ALA A 90 25.82 -25.90 9.49
CA ALA A 90 25.78 -27.19 8.81
C ALA A 90 27.19 -27.57 8.31
N PRO A 91 27.65 -28.81 8.53
CA PRO A 91 28.95 -29.26 8.04
C PRO A 91 28.94 -29.29 6.51
N GLY A 92 30.02 -28.78 5.88
CA GLY A 92 30.19 -28.84 4.43
C GLY A 92 29.73 -27.61 3.63
N ILE A 93 29.37 -26.50 4.27
CA ILE A 93 29.05 -25.25 3.56
C ILE A 93 30.33 -24.70 2.91
N SER A 94 30.29 -24.52 1.59
CA SER A 94 31.36 -23.89 0.82
C SER A 94 31.44 -22.38 1.05
N GLU A 95 32.61 -21.77 0.85
CA GLU A 95 32.79 -20.32 0.97
C GLU A 95 31.81 -19.53 0.07
N ALA A 96 31.52 -20.06 -1.13
CA ALA A 96 30.56 -19.48 -2.06
C ALA A 96 29.12 -19.47 -1.52
N GLU A 97 28.72 -20.50 -0.76
CA GLU A 97 27.40 -20.54 -0.12
C GLU A 97 27.31 -19.58 1.07
N VAL A 98 28.41 -19.41 1.83
CA VAL A 98 28.47 -18.41 2.91
C VAL A 98 28.30 -16.99 2.37
N LEU A 99 28.93 -16.66 1.25
CA LEU A 99 28.80 -15.34 0.62
C LEU A 99 27.35 -15.10 0.15
N LYS A 100 26.72 -16.09 -0.51
CA LYS A 100 25.31 -15.99 -0.90
C LYS A 100 24.37 -15.83 0.29
N LEU A 101 24.64 -16.51 1.41
CA LEU A 101 23.88 -16.34 2.65
C LEU A 101 24.00 -14.90 3.19
N TRP A 102 25.19 -14.30 3.13
CA TRP A 102 25.39 -12.90 3.52
C TRP A 102 24.68 -11.91 2.59
N ASP A 103 24.69 -12.16 1.27
CA ASP A 103 23.96 -11.34 0.30
C ASP A 103 22.45 -11.32 0.60
N ILE A 104 21.88 -12.48 0.94
CA ILE A 104 20.46 -12.61 1.30
C ILE A 104 20.15 -11.81 2.58
N VAL A 105 21.03 -11.88 3.60
CA VAL A 105 20.85 -11.11 4.84
C VAL A 105 20.95 -9.61 4.57
N GLN A 106 21.93 -9.18 3.78
CA GLN A 106 22.10 -7.76 3.43
C GLN A 106 20.90 -7.24 2.64
N LEU A 107 20.38 -8.02 1.70
CA LEU A 107 19.16 -7.70 0.96
C LEU A 107 17.94 -7.62 1.89
N GLY A 108 17.79 -8.58 2.81
CA GLY A 108 16.69 -8.62 3.76
C GLY A 108 16.68 -7.46 4.75
N LEU A 109 17.84 -7.15 5.36
CA LEU A 109 17.99 -6.04 6.28
C LEU A 109 17.86 -4.69 5.55
N GLY A 110 18.55 -4.55 4.41
CA GLY A 110 18.52 -3.34 3.60
C GLY A 110 17.12 -3.05 3.07
N GLY A 111 16.44 -4.07 2.54
CA GLY A 111 15.06 -3.97 2.06
C GLY A 111 14.07 -3.61 3.17
N TYR A 112 14.22 -4.17 4.38
CA TYR A 112 13.36 -3.82 5.51
C TYR A 112 13.56 -2.38 5.99
N VAL A 113 14.82 -1.92 6.12
CA VAL A 113 15.14 -0.53 6.53
C VAL A 113 14.62 0.47 5.50
N ILE A 114 14.83 0.19 4.20
CA ILE A 114 14.30 1.03 3.12
C ILE A 114 12.77 1.02 3.14
N GLY A 115 12.12 -0.15 3.27
CA GLY A 115 10.66 -0.27 3.31
C GLY A 115 10.04 0.50 4.48
N ARG A 116 10.60 0.37 5.69
CA ARG A 116 10.16 1.15 6.87
C ARG A 116 10.39 2.65 6.72
N SER A 117 11.45 3.04 6.02
CA SER A 117 11.73 4.45 5.74
C SER A 117 10.73 5.00 4.72
N ALA A 118 10.43 4.24 3.66
CA ALA A 118 9.44 4.61 2.65
C ALA A 118 8.04 4.74 3.26
N GLU A 119 7.62 3.82 4.14
CA GLU A 119 6.32 3.90 4.85
C GLU A 119 6.14 5.25 5.59
N LYS A 120 7.22 5.80 6.15
CA LYS A 120 7.20 7.09 6.87
C LYS A 120 7.30 8.31 5.94
N ILE A 121 8.09 8.19 4.86
CA ILE A 121 8.38 9.31 3.96
C ILE A 121 7.26 9.53 2.94
N VAL A 122 6.63 8.46 2.45
CA VAL A 122 5.56 8.54 1.42
C VAL A 122 4.40 9.45 1.84
N PRO A 123 3.86 9.38 3.07
CA PRO A 123 2.82 10.30 3.53
C PRO A 123 3.27 11.76 3.56
N GLN A 124 4.54 12.01 3.93
CA GLN A 124 5.10 13.37 3.99
C GLN A 124 5.26 13.96 2.59
N ILE A 125 5.70 13.16 1.62
CA ILE A 125 5.79 13.56 0.22
C ILE A 125 4.38 13.82 -0.35
N ALA A 126 3.42 12.94 -0.08
CA ALA A 126 2.05 13.12 -0.54
C ALA A 126 1.42 14.41 0.03
N GLN A 127 1.66 14.72 1.30
CA GLN A 127 1.22 15.97 1.93
C GLN A 127 1.92 17.21 1.35
N ALA A 128 3.23 17.14 1.09
CA ALA A 128 3.98 18.23 0.48
C ALA A 128 3.52 18.53 -0.96
N VAL A 129 3.27 17.49 -1.75
CA VAL A 129 2.73 17.61 -3.11
C VAL A 129 1.30 18.18 -3.08
N ALA A 130 0.43 17.66 -2.20
CA ALA A 130 -0.93 18.17 -2.04
C ALA A 130 -0.96 19.66 -1.60
N GLY A 131 -0.08 20.05 -0.66
CA GLY A 131 0.07 21.42 -0.21
C GLY A 131 0.57 22.37 -1.32
N SER A 132 1.50 21.90 -2.16
CA SER A 132 2.02 22.69 -3.29
C SER A 132 0.98 22.93 -4.40
N LEU A 133 -0.01 22.05 -4.53
CA LEU A 133 -1.11 22.18 -5.49
C LEU A 133 -2.26 23.06 -4.98
N GLY A 134 -2.40 23.22 -3.66
CA GLY A 134 -3.42 24.09 -3.03
C GLY A 134 -3.08 25.58 -2.96
N GLY A 135 -1.81 25.97 -3.18
CA GLY A 135 -1.31 27.34 -3.01
C GLY A 135 -1.53 28.31 -4.19
N ARG A 136 -2.40 27.98 -5.16
CA ARG A 136 -2.77 28.89 -6.27
C ARG A 136 -4.25 29.24 -6.24
N ARG A 137 -4.69 29.94 -5.20
CA ARG A 137 -5.87 30.81 -5.22
C ARG A 137 -5.61 32.02 -4.34
#